data_AF-A0A6G1I3N4-F1
#
_entry.id   AF-A0A6G1I3N4-F1
#
_cell.length_a   1.000
_cell.length_b   1.000
_cell.length_c   1.000
_cell.angle_alpha   90.00
_cell.angle_beta   90.00
_cell.angle_gamma   90.00
#
_symmetry.space_group_name_H-M   'P 1'
#
loop_
_entity.id
_entity.type
_entity.pdbx_description
1 polymer ?
#
loop_
_entity_poly.entity_id
_entity_poly.type
_entity_poly.pdbx_seq_one_letter_code
_entity_poly.pdbx_strand_id
1 'polypeptide(L)' 'MVFGRLTHYAFDAVLISAFLAGVKRSTGLTPSLKSENVSESKEIRKWLDNYLWVGEVVMDQSVALMSGSGYFDRKRD' A
#
# COMPACT_ATOMS: atom_id res chain seq x y z
N MET A 1 -12.72 17.75 -18.37
CA MET A 1 -13.29 16.72 -17.47
C MET A 1 -12.56 15.37 -17.62
N VAL A 2 -11.24 15.34 -17.37
CA VAL A 2 -10.42 14.09 -17.45
C VAL A 2 -9.48 13.98 -16.24
N PHE A 3 -8.97 15.12 -15.75
CA PHE A 3 -8.08 15.17 -14.58
C PHE A 3 -8.68 14.54 -13.32
N GLY A 4 -9.98 14.72 -13.06
CA GLY A 4 -10.62 14.15 -11.87
C GLY A 4 -10.60 12.62 -11.82
N ARG A 5 -10.75 11.92 -12.95
CA ARG A 5 -10.72 10.45 -12.99
C ARG A 5 -9.30 9.91 -12.89
N LEU A 6 -8.34 10.59 -13.50
CA LEU A 6 -6.93 10.22 -13.41
C LEU A 6 -6.43 10.34 -11.96
N THR A 7 -6.76 11.43 -11.29
CA THR A 7 -6.48 11.59 -9.86
C THR A 7 -7.17 10.51 -9.03
N HIS A 8 -8.41 10.16 -9.36
CA HIS A 8 -9.13 9.11 -8.64
C HIS A 8 -8.45 7.75 -8.77
N TYR A 9 -8.05 7.35 -9.98
CA TYR A 9 -7.36 6.08 -10.20
C TYR A 9 -5.97 6.05 -9.57
N ALA A 10 -5.25 7.17 -9.56
CA ALA A 10 -3.99 7.29 -8.84
C ALA A 10 -4.21 7.14 -7.33
N PHE A 11 -5.29 7.72 -6.79
CA PHE A 11 -5.64 7.60 -5.37
C PHE A 11 -6.04 6.16 -5.02
N ASP A 12 -6.87 5.53 -5.83
CA ASP A 12 -7.27 4.12 -5.67
C ASP A 12 -6.07 3.18 -5.74
N ALA A 13 -5.12 3.46 -6.61
CA ALA A 13 -3.89 2.68 -6.69
C ALA A 13 -3.08 2.81 -5.37
N VAL A 14 -2.93 4.02 -4.84
CA VAL A 14 -2.28 4.21 -3.53
C VAL A 14 -3.06 3.51 -2.40
N LEU A 15 -4.39 3.56 -2.41
CA LEU A 15 -5.24 2.88 -1.43
C LEU A 15 -5.09 1.36 -1.50
N ILE A 16 -5.08 0.78 -2.70
CA ILE A 16 -4.85 -0.65 -2.90
C ILE A 16 -3.46 -1.03 -2.39
N SER A 17 -2.44 -0.22 -2.68
CA SER A 17 -1.09 -0.48 -2.19
C SER A 17 -0.98 -0.42 -0.66
N ALA A 18 -1.57 0.62 -0.04
CA ALA A 18 -1.61 0.74 1.42
C ALA A 18 -2.40 -0.40 2.07
N PHE A 19 -3.49 -0.85 1.45
CA PHE A 19 -4.26 -2.01 1.91
C PHE A 19 -3.44 -3.30 1.83
N LEU A 20 -2.77 -3.57 0.70
CA LEU A 20 -1.90 -4.74 0.54
C LEU A 20 -0.73 -4.71 1.53
N ALA A 21 -0.12 -3.55 1.76
CA ALA A 21 0.91 -3.35 2.76
C ALA A 21 0.38 -3.64 4.18
N GLY A 22 -0.83 -3.17 4.50
CA GLY A 22 -1.52 -3.46 5.76
C GLY A 22 -1.79 -4.95 5.97
N VAL A 23 -2.29 -5.66 4.94
CA VAL A 23 -2.53 -7.11 4.97
C VAL A 23 -1.22 -7.87 5.19
N LYS A 24 -0.15 -7.52 4.45
CA LYS A 24 1.19 -8.09 4.64
C LYS A 24 1.69 -7.89 6.06
N ARG A 25 1.46 -6.71 6.65
CA ARG A 25 1.89 -6.38 8.02
C ARG A 25 1.08 -7.08 9.10
N SER A 26 -0.24 -7.21 8.94
CA SER A 26 -1.10 -7.79 9.99
C SER A 26 -1.16 -9.32 9.95
N THR A 27 -1.01 -9.92 8.77
CA THR A 27 -1.15 -11.38 8.59
C THR A 27 0.14 -12.09 8.24
N GLY A 28 1.21 -11.34 7.87
CA GLY A 28 2.43 -11.93 7.30
C GLY A 28 2.23 -12.55 5.91
N LEU A 29 1.02 -12.53 5.36
CA LEU A 29 0.71 -12.99 4.01
C LEU A 29 1.22 -11.95 3.03
N THR A 30 2.35 -12.26 2.40
CA THR A 30 2.80 -11.48 1.26
C THR A 30 1.87 -11.84 0.10
N PRO A 31 1.22 -10.87 -0.59
CA PRO A 31 0.52 -11.20 -1.83
C PRO A 31 1.50 -11.96 -2.71
N SER A 32 1.11 -13.16 -3.18
CA SER A 32 1.97 -14.02 -3.97
C SER A 32 2.18 -13.41 -5.37
N LEU A 33 2.92 -12.31 -5.43
CA LEU A 33 3.56 -11.81 -6.64
C LEU A 33 4.62 -12.80 -7.15
N LYS A 34 4.92 -13.83 -6.35
CA LYS A 34 5.75 -14.98 -6.70
C LYS A 34 5.03 -16.04 -7.50
N SER A 35 3.69 -16.16 -7.44
CA SER A 35 2.97 -17.22 -8.15
C SER A 35 2.94 -16.94 -9.65
N GLU A 36 4.05 -17.29 -10.30
CA GLU A 36 4.19 -18.03 -11.57
C GLU A 36 3.40 -17.63 -12.82
N ASN A 37 2.43 -16.72 -12.74
CA ASN A 37 1.50 -16.37 -13.82
C ASN A 37 1.44 -14.86 -14.13
N VAL A 38 1.95 -13.99 -13.24
CA VAL A 38 1.83 -12.52 -13.39
C VAL A 38 3.14 -11.84 -13.79
N SER A 39 4.29 -12.50 -13.66
CA SER A 39 5.58 -11.80 -13.82
C SER A 39 6.69 -12.63 -14.45
N GLU A 40 6.59 -12.80 -15.77
CA GLU A 40 7.69 -13.24 -16.65
C GLU A 40 8.76 -12.15 -16.82
N SER A 41 8.40 -10.87 -16.74
CA SER A 41 9.30 -9.74 -17.01
C SER A 41 9.80 -9.06 -15.73
N LYS A 42 11.13 -8.98 -15.58
CA LYS A 42 11.86 -8.39 -14.44
C LYS A 42 11.43 -6.93 -14.14
N GLU A 43 10.99 -6.20 -15.15
CA GLU A 43 10.50 -4.81 -15.02
C GLU A 43 9.17 -4.73 -14.28
N ILE A 44 8.24 -5.66 -14.53
CA ILE A 44 6.94 -5.72 -13.86
C ILE A 44 7.13 -6.04 -12.37
N ARG A 45 8.09 -6.93 -12.04
CA ARG A 45 8.47 -7.20 -10.64
C ARG A 45 8.94 -5.93 -9.94
N LYS A 46 9.86 -5.20 -10.57
CA LYS A 46 10.41 -3.96 -10.01
C LYS A 46 9.33 -2.89 -9.84
N TRP A 47 8.40 -2.78 -10.79
CA TRP A 47 7.28 -1.86 -10.70
C TRP A 47 6.32 -2.23 -9.56
N LEU A 48 5.99 -3.52 -9.40
CA LEU A 48 5.17 -4.02 -8.31
C LEU A 48 5.85 -3.85 -6.94
N ASP A 49 7.16 -4.11 -6.85
CA ASP A 49 7.93 -3.89 -5.63
C ASP A 49 7.92 -2.41 -5.24
N ASN A 50 8.14 -1.50 -6.20
CA ASN A 50 8.04 -0.07 -5.97
C ASN A 50 6.63 0.35 -5.56
N TYR A 51 5.60 -0.24 -6.19
CA TYR A 51 4.21 0.04 -5.88
C TYR A 51 3.86 -0.36 -4.44
N LEU A 52 4.23 -1.58 -4.02
CA LEU A 52 4.04 -2.03 -2.64
C LEU A 52 4.83 -1.21 -1.63
N TRP A 53 6.06 -0.81 -1.98
CA TRP A 53 6.88 0.05 -1.14
C TRP A 53 6.21 1.40 -0.87
N VAL A 54 5.57 2.00 -1.89
CA VAL A 54 4.78 3.24 -1.70
C VAL A 54 3.64 3.01 -0.70
N GLY A 55 2.96 1.87 -0.75
CA GLY A 55 1.89 1.52 0.19
C GLY A 55 2.38 1.41 1.63
N GLU A 56 3.54 0.78 1.84
CA GLU A 56 4.17 0.69 3.16
C GLU A 56 4.52 2.08 3.71
N VAL A 57 5.13 2.94 2.89
CA VAL A 57 5.49 4.31 3.29
C VAL A 57 4.24 5.14 3.63
N VAL A 58 3.20 5.06 2.81
CA VAL A 58 1.93 5.76 3.04
C VAL A 58 1.26 5.27 4.31
N MET A 59 1.28 3.96 4.55
CA MET A 59 0.71 3.35 5.76
C MET A 59 1.47 3.81 7.01
N ASP A 60 2.80 3.82 6.98
CA ASP A 60 3.62 4.24 8.11
C ASP A 60 3.46 5.72 8.43
N GLN A 61 3.40 6.58 7.41
CA GLN A 61 3.10 8.00 7.61
C GLN A 61 1.69 8.23 8.16
N SER A 62 0.71 7.46 7.66
CA SER A 62 -0.66 7.54 8.17
C SER A 62 -0.73 7.17 9.65
N VAL A 63 -0.03 6.09 10.06
CA VAL A 63 0.06 5.67 11.46
C VAL A 63 0.80 6.71 12.30
N ALA A 64 1.87 7.33 11.80
CA ALA A 64 2.60 8.38 12.50
C ALA A 64 1.73 9.62 12.73
N LEU A 65 0.98 10.05 11.71
CA LEU A 65 0.03 11.16 11.81
C LEU A 65 -1.11 10.84 12.78
N MET A 66 -1.71 9.65 12.68
CA MET A 66 -2.76 9.19 13.60
C MET A 66 -2.23 9.13 15.04
N SER A 67 -1.03 8.57 15.24
CA SER A 67 -0.38 8.48 16.56
C SER A 67 -0.01 9.84 17.15
N GLY A 68 0.21 10.87 16.32
CA GLY A 68 0.50 12.23 16.77
C GLY A 68 -0.75 13.06 17.01
N SER A 69 -1.91 12.63 16.50
CA SER A 69 -3.17 13.33 16.67
C SER A 69 -3.88 12.90 17.95
N GLY A 70 -4.43 13.85 18.71
CA GLY A 70 -5.24 13.57 19.91
C GLY A 70 -6.60 12.91 19.63
N TYR A 71 -6.88 12.54 18.37
CA TYR A 71 -8.09 11.84 17.97
C TYR A 71 -7.98 10.31 18.06
N PHE A 72 -6.77 9.78 18.26
CA PHE A 72 -6.54 8.33 18.34
C PHE A 72 -5.90 7.96 19.67
N ASP A 73 -6.62 7.17 20.46
CA ASP A 73 -6.06 6.54 21.64
C ASP A 73 -5.22 5.33 21.26
N ARG A 74 -3.98 5.30 21.73
CA ARG A 74 -3.06 4.18 21.52
C ARG A 74 -3.30 3.14 22.61
N LYS A 75 -4.17 2.16 22.33
CA LYS A 75 -4.35 1.00 23.23
C LYS A 75 -3.17 0.04 23.05
N ARG A 76 -2.22 0.06 24.00
CA ARG A 76 -1.21 -0.98 24.19
C ARG A 76 -1.72 -1.85 25.33
N ASP A 77 -2.31 -2.99 24.99
CA ASP A 77 -2.52 -4.08 25.95
C ASP A 77 -1.18 -4.79 26.20
#